data_AF-A0A8K0CD94-F1
#
_entry.id   AF-A0A8K0CD94-F1
#
_cell.length_a   1.000
_cell.length_b   1.000
_cell.length_c   1.000
_cell.angle_alpha   90.00
_cell.angle_beta   90.00
_cell.angle_gamma   90.00
#
_symmetry.space_group_name_H-M   'P 1'
#
loop_
_entity.id
_entity.type
_entity.pdbx_description
1 polymer ?
#
loop_
_entity_poly.entity_id
_entity_poly.type
_entity_poly.pdbx_seq_one_letter_code
_entity_poly.pdbx_strand_id
1 'polypeptide(L)'
;MKLSFLILLTYLSLAEPNEASLDKCKCFKGYKAIMEKEGPVCVGLMNNFKVKCNMPEPPRCECSGSVIGIQTDREGKWCLMKNSPKRECENRKEWRDFYEKNPGHFLTKAYKKRKN
;
A
#
# COMPACT_ATOMS: atom_id res chain seq x y z
N MET A 1 2.34 -18.64 50.47
CA MET A 1 3.10 -17.94 49.40
C MET A 1 3.21 -18.76 48.09
N LYS A 2 2.14 -19.45 47.65
CA LYS A 2 2.16 -20.27 46.41
C LYS A 2 0.98 -20.03 45.46
N LEU A 3 0.07 -19.10 45.80
CA LEU A 3 -1.16 -18.87 45.04
C LEU A 3 -1.05 -17.76 43.98
N SER A 4 -0.01 -16.92 44.03
CA SER A 4 0.13 -15.76 43.14
C SER A 4 0.79 -16.07 41.79
N PHE A 5 1.40 -17.25 41.60
CA PHE A 5 2.06 -17.62 40.34
C PHE A 5 1.12 -18.21 39.28
N LEU A 6 -0.08 -18.66 39.67
CA LEU A 6 -1.05 -19.27 38.74
C LEU A 6 -1.85 -18.23 37.94
N ILE A 7 -1.98 -17.00 38.43
CA ILE A 7 -2.80 -15.97 37.77
C ILE A 7 -2.03 -15.32 36.59
N LEU A 8 -0.69 -15.37 36.59
CA LEU A 8 0.12 -14.76 35.52
C LEU A 8 0.15 -15.61 34.23
N LEU A 9 -0.10 -16.92 34.32
CA LEU A 9 -0.07 -17.84 33.18
C LEU A 9 -1.36 -17.81 32.35
N THR A 10 -2.49 -17.39 32.93
CA THR A 10 -3.78 -17.32 32.23
C THR A 10 -3.95 -16.09 31.34
N TYR A 11 -3.16 -15.03 31.51
CA TYR A 11 -3.28 -13.80 30.70
C TYR A 11 -2.59 -13.89 29.33
N LEU A 12 -1.71 -14.87 29.09
CA LEU A 12 -1.00 -15.01 27.80
C LEU A 12 -1.81 -15.71 26.70
N SER A 13 -2.98 -16.28 27.02
CA SER A 13 -3.74 -17.10 26.07
C SER A 13 -4.85 -16.35 25.30
N LEU A 14 -5.06 -15.04 25.54
CA LEU A 14 -6.09 -14.25 24.87
C LEU A 14 -5.59 -13.40 23.69
N ALA A 15 -4.40 -13.68 23.15
CA ALA A 15 -4.06 -13.19 21.82
C ALA A 15 -4.75 -14.10 20.80
N GLU A 16 -6.00 -13.79 20.43
CA GLU A 16 -6.60 -14.38 19.24
C GLU A 16 -5.63 -14.15 18.08
N PRO A 17 -5.08 -15.21 17.44
CA PRO A 17 -4.44 -15.00 16.17
C PRO A 17 -5.54 -14.45 15.28
N ASN A 18 -5.41 -13.20 14.85
CA ASN A 18 -6.21 -12.69 13.74
C ASN A 18 -5.98 -13.68 12.59
N GLU A 19 -6.88 -14.64 12.42
CA GLU A 19 -6.81 -15.61 11.34
C GLU A 19 -6.92 -14.80 10.06
N ALA A 20 -5.76 -14.52 9.48
CA ALA A 20 -5.64 -13.74 8.29
C ALA A 20 -6.20 -14.60 7.16
N SER A 21 -7.48 -14.40 6.86
CA SER A 21 -8.25 -15.25 5.98
C SER A 21 -8.35 -14.61 4.59
N LEU A 22 -8.38 -15.44 3.54
CA LEU A 22 -8.39 -14.96 2.15
C LEU A 22 -9.69 -14.22 1.78
N ASP A 23 -10.80 -14.62 2.36
CA ASP A 23 -12.14 -14.03 2.18
C ASP A 23 -12.21 -12.57 2.67
N LYS A 24 -11.42 -12.21 3.67
CA LYS A 24 -11.32 -10.83 4.18
C LYS A 24 -10.32 -9.98 3.39
N CYS A 25 -9.68 -10.54 2.37
CA CYS A 25 -8.63 -9.87 1.64
C CYS A 25 -9.11 -9.14 0.39
N LYS A 26 -9.13 -7.81 0.45
CA LYS A 26 -9.50 -6.95 -0.68
C LYS A 26 -8.24 -6.50 -1.42
N CYS A 27 -8.21 -6.82 -2.70
CA CYS A 27 -7.13 -6.48 -3.62
C CYS A 27 -7.58 -5.46 -4.67
N PHE A 28 -6.62 -4.74 -5.25
CA PHE A 28 -6.88 -3.84 -6.36
C PHE A 28 -7.40 -4.57 -7.59
N LYS A 29 -8.03 -3.83 -8.50
CA LYS A 29 -8.40 -4.38 -9.82
C LYS A 29 -7.15 -4.91 -10.52
N GLY A 30 -7.23 -6.14 -11.03
CA GLY A 30 -6.09 -6.80 -11.69
C GLY A 30 -5.11 -7.47 -10.73
N TYR A 31 -5.46 -7.63 -9.46
CA TYR A 31 -4.72 -8.40 -8.46
C TYR A 31 -5.60 -9.54 -7.94
N LYS A 32 -4.97 -10.65 -7.52
CA LYS A 32 -5.63 -11.76 -6.81
C LYS A 32 -5.05 -11.93 -5.41
N ALA A 33 -5.90 -12.26 -4.45
CA ALA A 33 -5.46 -12.64 -3.12
C ALA A 33 -4.85 -14.05 -3.15
N ILE A 34 -3.69 -14.25 -2.53
CA ILE A 34 -3.07 -15.55 -2.30
C ILE A 34 -2.60 -15.65 -0.85
N MET A 35 -2.49 -16.86 -0.31
CA MET A 35 -1.95 -17.09 1.02
C MET A 35 -0.44 -17.31 0.94
N GLU A 36 0.33 -16.53 1.69
CA GLU A 36 1.76 -16.74 1.90
C GLU A 36 2.07 -17.06 3.36
N LYS A 37 3.34 -17.39 3.66
CA LYS A 37 3.79 -17.73 5.02
C LYS A 37 3.48 -16.65 6.05
N GLU A 38 3.48 -15.39 5.63
CA GLU A 38 3.24 -14.20 6.47
C GLU A 38 1.77 -13.75 6.47
N GLY A 39 0.89 -14.46 5.77
CA GLY A 39 -0.54 -14.14 5.64
C GLY A 39 -0.97 -13.84 4.19
N PRO A 40 -2.21 -13.35 4.00
CA PRO A 40 -2.76 -13.08 2.69
C PRO A 40 -2.08 -11.86 2.06
N VAL A 41 -1.76 -11.96 0.78
CA VAL A 41 -1.17 -10.89 -0.03
C VAL A 41 -1.88 -10.77 -1.37
N CYS A 42 -1.83 -9.60 -1.98
CA CYS A 42 -2.40 -9.34 -3.29
C CYS A 42 -1.31 -9.38 -4.35
N VAL A 43 -1.48 -10.21 -5.38
CA VAL A 43 -0.51 -10.38 -6.47
C VAL A 43 -1.09 -9.93 -7.80
N GLY A 44 -0.37 -9.05 -8.50
CA GLY A 44 -0.79 -8.52 -9.80
C GLY A 44 -0.81 -9.60 -10.87
N LEU A 45 -1.92 -9.71 -11.59
CA LEU A 45 -2.14 -10.76 -12.60
C LEU A 45 -1.19 -10.63 -13.81
N MET A 46 -0.78 -9.41 -14.15
CA MET A 46 0.04 -9.12 -15.33
C MET A 46 1.54 -8.98 -15.02
N ASN A 47 1.90 -8.62 -13.79
CA ASN A 47 3.27 -8.24 -13.43
C ASN A 47 3.80 -8.95 -12.18
N ASN A 48 3.01 -9.82 -11.55
CA ASN A 48 3.34 -10.53 -10.30
C ASN A 48 3.79 -9.62 -9.15
N PHE A 49 3.45 -8.33 -9.20
CA PHE A 49 3.80 -7.39 -8.13
C PHE A 49 2.98 -7.71 -6.88
N LYS A 50 3.65 -7.80 -5.73
CA LYS A 50 3.00 -8.14 -4.46
C LYS A 50 2.74 -6.88 -3.65
N VAL A 51 1.51 -6.74 -3.16
CA VAL A 51 1.13 -5.69 -2.20
C VAL A 51 0.43 -6.32 -1.00
N LYS A 52 0.45 -5.61 0.14
CA LYS A 52 -0.25 -6.10 1.32
C LYS A 52 -1.75 -6.16 1.05
N CYS A 53 -2.39 -7.13 1.68
CA CYS A 53 -3.83 -7.23 1.72
C CYS A 53 -4.48 -5.96 2.29
N ASN A 54 -5.67 -5.58 1.79
CA ASN A 54 -6.42 -4.41 2.25
C ASN A 54 -5.63 -3.09 2.19
N MET A 55 -4.59 -3.03 1.34
CA MET A 55 -3.86 -1.79 1.11
C MET A 55 -4.79 -0.78 0.43
N PRO A 56 -4.79 0.50 0.83
CA PRO A 56 -5.60 1.53 0.19
C PRO A 56 -5.10 1.81 -1.23
N GLU A 57 -6.02 1.90 -2.19
CA GLU A 57 -5.67 2.14 -3.59
C GLU A 57 -5.26 3.61 -3.79
N PRO A 58 -4.06 3.89 -4.33
CA PRO A 58 -3.65 5.25 -4.61
C PRO A 58 -4.47 5.85 -5.76
N PRO A 59 -4.67 7.17 -5.79
CA PRO A 59 -5.36 7.83 -6.90
C PRO A 59 -4.64 7.57 -8.23
N ARG A 60 -5.38 7.65 -9.33
CA ARG A 60 -4.78 7.57 -10.67
C ARG A 60 -4.10 8.90 -10.98
N CYS A 61 -2.96 8.86 -11.67
CA CYS A 61 -2.26 10.07 -12.07
C CYS A 61 -3.04 10.73 -13.23
N GLU A 62 -3.49 11.96 -13.03
CA GLU A 62 -4.14 12.76 -14.07
C GLU A 62 -3.09 13.57 -14.84
N CYS A 63 -3.16 13.53 -16.16
CA CYS A 63 -2.21 14.17 -17.04
C CYS A 63 -2.91 14.66 -18.31
N SER A 64 -2.73 15.93 -18.67
CA SER A 64 -3.22 16.52 -19.90
C SER A 64 -2.12 16.65 -20.98
N GLY A 65 -2.54 16.70 -22.24
CA GLY A 65 -1.67 16.86 -23.41
C GLY A 65 -1.07 15.55 -23.95
N SER A 66 0.08 15.66 -24.63
CA SER A 66 0.75 14.54 -25.33
C SER A 66 1.49 13.59 -24.38
N VAL A 67 0.74 12.90 -23.54
CA VAL A 67 1.22 11.93 -22.55
C VAL A 67 1.51 10.58 -23.24
N ILE A 68 2.71 10.05 -23.04
CA ILE A 68 3.11 8.72 -23.54
C ILE A 68 2.97 7.63 -22.49
N GLY A 69 2.84 7.99 -21.22
CA GLY A 69 2.64 7.03 -20.13
C GLY A 69 2.71 7.64 -18.74
N ILE A 70 2.50 6.79 -17.73
CA ILE A 70 2.68 7.13 -16.31
C ILE A 70 3.89 6.37 -15.79
N GLN A 71 4.87 7.10 -15.25
CA GLN A 71 6.02 6.50 -14.58
C GLN A 71 5.86 6.58 -13.07
N THR A 72 6.21 5.52 -12.36
CA THR A 72 6.34 5.53 -10.90
C THR A 72 7.80 5.26 -10.55
N ASP A 73 8.42 6.18 -9.82
CA ASP A 73 9.80 6.07 -9.35
C ASP A 73 9.88 6.29 -7.82
N ARG A 74 11.12 6.38 -7.29
CA ARG A 74 11.36 6.61 -5.86
C ARG A 74 10.90 7.97 -5.36
N GLU A 75 10.64 8.91 -6.25
CA GLU A 75 10.20 10.24 -5.90
C GLU A 75 8.67 10.31 -5.95
N GLY A 76 8.00 9.55 -6.81
CA GLY A 76 6.54 9.44 -6.85
C GLY A 76 6.00 9.01 -8.21
N LYS A 77 4.81 9.50 -8.56
CA LYS A 77 4.19 9.26 -9.88
C LYS A 77 4.31 10.49 -10.79
N TRP A 78 4.53 10.23 -12.07
CA TRP A 78 4.84 11.25 -13.07
C TRP A 78 4.14 10.97 -14.40
N CYS A 79 3.72 12.04 -15.06
CA CYS A 79 3.32 12.04 -16.46
C CYS A 79 4.57 12.05 -17.34
N LEU A 80 4.72 11.03 -18.19
CA LEU A 80 5.73 11.02 -19.24
C LEU A 80 5.15 11.70 -20.48
N MET A 81 5.84 12.74 -20.97
CA MET A 81 5.42 13.51 -22.12
C MET A 81 6.27 13.16 -23.35
N LYS A 82 5.68 13.21 -24.54
CA LYS A 82 6.45 13.06 -25.79
C LYS A 82 7.40 14.25 -25.94
N ASN A 83 8.70 13.99 -26.02
CA ASN A 83 9.76 15.01 -26.21
C ASN A 83 9.80 16.10 -25.12
N SER A 84 9.48 15.76 -23.88
CA SER A 84 9.52 16.70 -22.75
C SER A 84 9.86 15.98 -21.45
N PRO A 85 10.40 16.69 -20.44
CA PRO A 85 10.72 16.10 -19.15
C PRO A 85 9.48 15.54 -18.45
N LYS A 86 9.70 14.61 -17.50
CA LYS A 86 8.64 14.07 -16.64
C LYS A 86 7.95 15.21 -15.89
N ARG A 87 6.61 15.19 -15.84
CA ARG A 87 5.79 16.21 -15.15
C ARG A 87 5.06 15.57 -13.97
N GLU A 88 4.84 16.32 -12.91
CA GLU A 88 3.98 15.85 -11.81
C GLU A 88 2.53 15.65 -12.29
N CYS A 89 1.83 14.70 -11.68
CA CYS A 89 0.39 14.52 -11.88
C CYS A 89 -0.36 15.83 -11.58
N GLU A 90 -1.43 16.10 -12.32
CA GLU A 90 -2.24 17.32 -12.19
C GLU A 90 -3.13 17.29 -10.95
N ASN A 91 -3.60 16.11 -10.54
CA ASN A 91 -4.37 15.88 -9.32
C ASN A 91 -3.52 15.87 -8.03
N ARG A 92 -2.62 16.86 -7.88
CA ARG A 92 -1.67 16.94 -6.75
C ARG A 92 -2.35 16.96 -5.38
N LYS A 93 -3.55 17.54 -5.30
CA LYS A 93 -4.32 17.62 -4.05
C LYS A 93 -4.75 16.23 -3.58
N GLU A 94 -5.30 15.41 -4.47
CA GLU A 94 -5.71 14.03 -4.15
C GLU A 94 -4.53 13.17 -3.69
N TRP A 95 -3.39 13.31 -4.37
CA TRP A 95 -2.16 12.63 -3.97
C TRP A 95 -1.70 13.04 -2.58
N ARG A 96 -1.72 14.34 -2.28
CA ARG A 96 -1.38 14.85 -0.94
C ARG A 96 -2.30 14.27 0.13
N ASP A 97 -3.60 14.37 -0.09
CA ASP A 97 -4.62 13.88 0.84
C ASP A 97 -4.46 12.36 1.06
N PHE A 98 -4.13 11.61 0.00
CA PHE A 98 -3.84 10.18 0.09
C PHE A 98 -2.61 9.90 0.97
N TYR A 99 -1.51 10.65 0.78
CA TYR A 99 -0.28 10.46 1.56
C TYR A 99 -0.47 10.83 3.03
N GLU A 100 -1.23 11.87 3.32
CA GLU A 100 -1.55 12.29 4.69
C GLU A 100 -2.41 11.26 5.41
N LYS A 101 -3.42 10.70 4.74
CA LYS A 101 -4.29 9.65 5.31
C LYS A 101 -3.61 8.29 5.43
N ASN A 102 -2.58 8.02 4.61
CA ASN A 102 -1.95 6.70 4.52
C ASN A 102 -0.43 6.77 4.73
N PRO A 103 0.05 7.16 5.93
CA PRO A 103 1.48 7.37 6.19
C PRO A 103 2.35 6.11 6.03
N GLY A 104 1.75 4.92 6.18
CA GLY A 104 2.40 3.61 6.01
C GLY A 104 2.40 3.05 4.59
N HIS A 105 1.77 3.75 3.63
CA HIS A 105 1.72 3.31 2.25
C HIS A 105 3.11 3.45 1.59
N PHE A 106 3.48 2.51 0.71
CA PHE A 106 4.83 2.47 0.13
C PHE A 106 5.18 3.72 -0.69
N LEU A 107 4.19 4.31 -1.37
CA LEU A 107 4.34 5.58 -2.09
C LEU A 107 4.53 6.79 -1.16
N THR A 108 4.14 6.71 0.11
CA THR A 108 4.26 7.83 1.05
C THR A 108 5.71 8.08 1.48
N LYS A 109 6.55 7.03 1.49
CA LYS A 109 8.00 7.18 1.76
C LYS A 109 8.68 8.07 0.72
N ALA A 110 8.30 7.90 -0.55
CA ALA A 110 8.79 8.71 -1.67
C ALA A 110 8.40 10.19 -1.50
N TYR A 111 7.14 10.45 -1.13
CA TYR A 111 6.63 11.80 -0.92
C TYR A 111 7.34 12.55 0.22
N LYS A 112 7.54 11.91 1.38
CA LYS A 112 8.19 12.55 2.54
C LYS A 112 9.62 13.00 2.24
N LYS A 113 10.36 12.26 1.40
CA LYS A 113 11.72 12.61 1.01
C LYS A 113 11.80 13.91 0.20
N ARG A 114 10.75 14.31 -0.53
CA ARG A 114 10.76 15.56 -1.32
C ARG A 114 10.46 16.81 -0.50
N LYS A 115 9.84 16.67 0.68
CA LYS A 115 9.48 17.81 1.54
C LYS A 115 10.65 18.28 2.42
N ASN A 116 11.70 17.47 2.54
CA ASN A 116 12.94 17.80 3.24
C ASN A 116 14.01 18.17 2.23
#